data_AF-A0A2D4PXD6-F1
#
_entry.id   AF-A0A2D4PXD6-F1
#
_cell.length_a   1.000
_cell.length_b   1.000
_cell.length_c   1.000
_cell.angle_alpha   90.00
_cell.angle_beta   90.00
_cell.angle_gamma   90.00
#
_symmetry.space_group_name_H-M   'P 1'
#
loop_
_entity.id
_entity.type
_entity.pdbx_description
1 polymer ?
#
loop_
_entity_poly.entity_id
_entity_poly.type
_entity_poly.pdbx_seq_one_letter_code
_entity_poly.pdbx_strand_id
1 'polypeptide(L)'
;NITGHFSWKISKINLHQPMTGFQVTWAEVTTESRQNSLPNSIISQSQILPVDHHMLIVPNLRPSTLYRLEVQVLTTSGEGPATIKSFQTPNLLISPQRSHLKQHHPRHYKSPPE
;
A
#
# COMPACT_ATOMS: atom_id res chain seq x y z
N ASN A 1 0.25 0.73 20.15
CA ASN A 1 0.49 1.28 18.80
C ASN A 1 0.92 0.13 17.89
N ILE A 2 0.80 0.28 16.57
CA ILE A 2 1.26 -0.72 15.60
C ILE A 2 2.41 -0.11 14.80
N THR A 3 3.45 -0.91 14.57
CA THR A 3 4.57 -0.54 13.71
C THR A 3 4.45 -1.31 12.40
N GLY A 4 4.39 -0.58 11.28
CA GLY A 4 4.37 -1.14 9.94
C GLY A 4 5.78 -1.19 9.34
N HIS A 5 6.15 -2.33 8.78
CA HIS A 5 7.40 -2.49 8.03
C HIS A 5 7.04 -2.63 6.56
N PHE A 6 7.46 -1.68 5.74
CA PHE A 6 7.18 -1.65 4.32
C PHE A 6 8.47 -1.74 3.53
N SER A 7 8.45 -2.56 2.49
CA SER A 7 9.55 -2.65 1.53
C SER A 7 8.98 -2.68 0.12
N TRP A 8 9.66 -2.06 -0.82
CA TRP A 8 9.27 -2.06 -2.23
C TRP A 8 10.46 -2.42 -3.12
N LYS A 9 10.15 -2.75 -4.37
CA LYS A 9 11.14 -2.99 -5.42
C LYS A 9 10.83 -2.11 -6.60
N ILE A 10 11.86 -1.55 -7.21
CA ILE A 10 11.71 -0.79 -8.44
C ILE A 10 11.73 -1.75 -9.62
N SER A 11 10.73 -1.64 -10.49
CA SER A 11 10.81 -2.23 -11.81
C SER A 11 11.75 -1.41 -12.68
N LYS A 12 12.83 -2.02 -13.18
CA LYS A 12 13.83 -1.37 -14.05
C LYS A 12 13.24 -0.80 -15.35
N ILE A 13 12.00 -1.17 -15.67
CA ILE A 13 11.32 -0.87 -16.94
C ILE A 13 10.94 0.62 -17.06
N ASN A 14 10.96 1.40 -15.97
CA ASN A 14 10.46 2.78 -15.96
C ASN A 14 11.53 3.88 -15.76
N LEU A 15 12.82 3.52 -15.68
CA LEU A 15 13.88 4.49 -15.36
C LEU A 15 14.57 5.03 -16.60
N HIS A 16 13.86 5.88 -17.34
CA HIS A 16 14.48 6.73 -18.35
C HIS A 16 15.32 7.86 -17.74
N GLN A 17 15.11 8.15 -16.45
CA GLN A 17 15.69 9.31 -15.78
C GLN A 17 16.37 8.89 -14.45
N PRO A 18 17.46 9.57 -14.05
CA PRO A 18 18.12 9.27 -12.78
C PRO A 18 17.16 9.51 -11.61
N MET A 19 16.99 8.47 -10.80
CA MET A 19 16.26 8.55 -9.53
C MET A 19 17.10 9.26 -8.47
N THR A 20 16.48 10.16 -7.73
CA THR A 20 17.10 10.87 -6.60
C THR A 20 16.61 10.34 -5.26
N GLY A 21 15.43 9.71 -5.21
CA GLY A 21 14.88 9.13 -4.00
C GLY A 21 13.43 8.68 -4.12
N PHE A 22 12.78 8.58 -2.97
CA PHE A 22 11.36 8.26 -2.86
C PHE A 22 10.67 9.24 -1.92
N GLN A 23 9.46 9.63 -2.26
CA GLN A 23 8.53 10.26 -1.36
C GLN A 23 7.49 9.23 -0.95
N VAL A 24 7.49 8.88 0.33
CA VAL A 24 6.54 7.90 0.88
C VAL A 24 5.53 8.62 1.74
N THR A 25 4.26 8.51 1.39
CA THR A 25 3.15 9.14 2.11
C THR A 25 2.22 8.06 2.63
N TRP A 26 1.88 8.09 3.92
CA TRP A 26 0.88 7.21 4.50
C TRP A 26 -0.25 7.99 5.14
N ALA A 27 -1.45 7.47 4.94
CA ALA A 27 -2.69 8.19 5.15
C ALA A 27 -3.74 7.25 5.73
N GLU A 28 -4.49 7.73 6.72
CA GLU A 28 -5.66 7.03 7.23
C GLU A 28 -6.85 7.24 6.30
N VAL A 29 -7.42 6.14 5.82
CA VAL A 29 -8.58 6.17 4.93
C VAL A 29 -9.83 6.04 5.80
N THR A 30 -10.57 7.13 5.96
CA THR A 30 -11.91 7.06 6.52
C THR A 30 -12.91 6.82 5.39
N THR A 31 -13.93 6.00 5.66
CA THR A 31 -15.01 5.68 4.72
C THR A 31 -16.00 6.84 4.53
N GLU A 32 -15.73 8.01 5.12
CA GLU A 32 -16.55 9.19 4.97
C GLU A 32 -16.23 9.87 3.63
N SER A 33 -16.83 9.34 2.56
CA SER A 33 -16.75 9.94 1.24
C SER A 33 -17.41 11.31 1.27
N ARG A 34 -16.62 12.40 1.25
CA ARG A 34 -17.16 13.65 0.72
C ARG A 34 -17.20 13.51 -0.79
N GLN A 35 -18.32 13.93 -1.37
CA GLN A 35 -18.76 13.67 -2.74
C GLN A 35 -17.87 14.24 -3.86
N ASN A 36 -16.69 14.80 -3.55
CA ASN A 36 -15.79 15.40 -4.52
C ASN A 36 -14.34 14.96 -4.22
N SER A 37 -13.84 14.04 -5.05
CA SER A 37 -12.41 13.84 -5.33
C SER A 37 -11.53 13.47 -4.14
N LEU A 38 -11.27 12.16 -4.02
CA LEU A 38 -10.39 11.46 -3.05
C LEU A 38 -11.04 11.20 -1.67
N PRO A 39 -10.96 9.95 -1.14
CA PRO A 39 -11.38 9.67 0.23
C PRO A 39 -10.51 10.50 1.17
N ASN A 40 -11.14 11.31 2.02
CA ASN A 40 -10.48 12.26 2.91
C ASN A 40 -9.47 11.55 3.82
N SER A 41 -8.20 11.66 3.50
CA SER A 41 -7.13 11.26 4.40
C SER A 41 -7.08 12.25 5.57
N ILE A 42 -7.63 11.89 6.73
CA ILE A 42 -7.68 12.80 7.90
C ILE A 42 -6.29 13.00 8.50
N ILE A 43 -5.46 11.96 8.51
CA ILE A 43 -4.09 12.00 9.04
C ILE A 43 -3.17 11.51 7.93
N SER A 44 -2.49 12.44 7.26
CA SER A 44 -1.42 12.15 6.31
C SER A 44 -0.06 12.43 6.96
N GLN A 45 0.89 11.56 6.69
CA GLN A 45 2.29 11.73 7.05
C GLN A 45 3.13 11.38 5.83
N SER A 46 4.26 12.06 5.65
CA SER A 46 5.17 11.83 4.54
C SER A 46 6.62 11.76 5.01
N GLN A 47 7.42 11.01 4.26
CA GLN A 47 8.85 10.89 4.48
C GLN A 47 9.57 10.77 3.14
N ILE A 48 10.63 11.57 2.99
CA ILE A 48 11.54 11.45 1.85
C ILE A 48 12.64 10.48 2.23
N LEU A 49 12.89 9.51 1.35
CA LEU A 49 13.93 8.50 1.50
C LEU A 49 14.94 8.62 0.36
N PRO A 50 16.24 8.43 0.65
CA PRO A 50 17.26 8.32 -0.40
C PRO A 50 17.00 7.14 -1.33
N VAL A 51 17.53 7.19 -2.55
CA VAL A 51 17.34 6.16 -3.59
C VAL A 51 17.82 4.76 -3.17
N ASP A 52 18.79 4.68 -2.25
CA ASP A 52 19.30 3.39 -1.76
C ASP A 52 18.37 2.72 -0.74
N HIS A 53 17.41 3.48 -0.18
CA HIS A 53 16.51 3.02 0.88
C HIS A 53 15.15 2.57 0.33
N HIS A 54 14.98 1.26 0.25
CA HIS A 54 13.77 0.60 -0.25
C HIS A 54 12.85 0.09 0.87
N MET A 55 13.07 0.57 2.09
CA MET A 55 12.35 0.13 3.29
C MET A 55 11.96 1.34 4.12
N LEU A 56 10.76 1.29 4.69
CA LEU A 56 10.23 2.29 5.62
C LEU A 56 9.64 1.60 6.85
N ILE A 57 9.97 2.14 8.02
CA ILE A 57 9.34 1.77 9.29
C ILE A 57 8.39 2.90 9.66
N VAL A 58 7.10 2.59 9.75
CA VAL A 58 6.06 3.54 10.14
C VAL A 58 5.59 3.21 11.56
N PRO A 59 6.02 3.95 12.59
CA PRO A 59 5.55 3.76 13.94
C PRO A 59 4.17 4.40 14.14
N ASN A 60 3.55 4.11 15.28
CA ASN A 60 2.35 4.83 15.76
C ASN A 60 1.10 4.72 14.87
N LEU A 61 0.99 3.65 14.08
CA LEU A 61 -0.25 3.34 13.38
C LEU A 61 -1.35 2.98 14.38
N ARG A 62 -2.55 3.51 14.14
CA ARG A 62 -3.76 3.23 14.91
C ARG A 62 -4.24 1.80 14.62
N PRO A 63 -4.68 1.04 15.63
CA PRO A 63 -5.26 -0.29 15.45
C PRO A 63 -6.61 -0.24 14.73
N SER A 64 -7.02 -1.35 14.12
CA SER A 64 -8.30 -1.49 13.43
C SER A 64 -8.59 -0.38 12.40
N THR A 65 -7.56 0.17 11.77
CA THR A 65 -7.66 1.36 10.91
C THR A 65 -7.17 1.02 9.50
N LEU A 66 -7.89 1.51 8.49
CA LEU A 66 -7.48 1.37 7.10
C LEU A 66 -6.49 2.48 6.76
N TYR A 67 -5.35 2.10 6.22
CA TYR A 67 -4.30 3.00 5.75
C TYR A 67 -4.06 2.82 4.26
N ARG A 68 -3.56 3.88 3.64
CA ARG A 68 -3.03 3.91 2.28
C ARG A 68 -1.57 4.34 2.36
N LEU A 69 -0.67 3.54 1.82
CA LEU A 69 0.74 3.86 1.61
C LEU A 69 0.95 4.20 0.13
N GLU A 70 1.53 5.34 -0.15
CA GLU A 70 1.91 5.78 -1.46
C GLU A 70 3.42 5.95 -1.52
N VAL A 71 4.06 5.26 -2.46
CA VAL A 71 5.49 5.37 -2.73
C VAL A 71 5.63 6.03 -4.09
N GLN A 72 6.01 7.30 -4.08
CA GLN A 72 6.29 8.08 -5.26
C GLN A 72 7.79 8.14 -5.51
N VAL A 73 8.17 7.94 -6.75
CA VAL A 73 9.56 8.07 -7.18
C VAL A 73 9.92 9.55 -7.30
N LEU A 74 11.10 9.93 -6.84
CA LEU A 74 11.70 11.24 -7.14
C LEU A 74 12.77 11.07 -8.21
N THR A 75 12.71 11.94 -9.22
CA THR A 75 13.65 11.99 -10.34
C THR A 75 14.29 13.37 -10.43
N THR A 76 15.36 13.51 -11.20
CA THR A 76 15.98 14.83 -11.46
C THR A 76 15.06 15.84 -12.15
N SER A 77 14.00 15.36 -12.82
CA SER A 77 13.01 16.21 -13.49
C SER A 77 11.75 16.48 -12.65
N GLY A 78 11.73 16.01 -11.41
CA GLY A 78 10.61 16.18 -10.48
C GLY A 78 9.99 14.85 -10.04
N GLU A 79 8.69 14.88 -9.80
CA GLU A 79 7.91 13.72 -9.36
C GLU A 79 7.76 12.69 -10.48
N GLY A 80 8.18 11.46 -10.19
CA GLY A 80 8.06 10.31 -11.07
C GLY A 80 6.82 9.45 -10.76
N PRO A 81 6.78 8.21 -11.26
CA PRO A 81 5.68 7.28 -11.05
C PRO A 81 5.38 7.04 -9.56
N ALA A 82 4.09 6.93 -9.21
CA ALA A 82 3.63 6.60 -7.86
C ALA A 82 2.97 5.22 -7.81
N THR A 83 3.25 4.46 -6.76
CA THR A 83 2.61 3.18 -6.45
C THR A 83 1.85 3.29 -5.13
N ILE A 84 0.59 2.92 -5.15
CA ILE A 84 -0.30 3.03 -3.98
C ILE A 84 -0.71 1.64 -3.52
N LYS A 85 -0.68 1.42 -2.20
CA LYS A 85 -1.16 0.19 -1.58
C LYS A 85 -1.96 0.48 -0.31
N SER A 86 -3.16 -0.05 -0.24
CA SER A 86 -3.97 -0.02 0.98
C SER A 86 -3.67 -1.22 1.88
N PHE A 87 -3.72 -1.01 3.19
CA PHE A 87 -3.56 -2.05 4.20
C PHE A 87 -4.35 -1.71 5.45
N GLN A 88 -4.85 -2.73 6.15
CA GLN A 88 -5.58 -2.56 7.40
C GLN A 88 -4.71 -3.03 8.56
N THR A 89 -4.63 -2.23 9.62
CA THR A 89 -3.94 -2.62 10.84
C THR A 89 -4.81 -3.58 11.67
N PRO A 90 -4.20 -4.57 12.35
CA PRO A 90 -4.95 -5.53 13.16
C PRO A 90 -5.68 -4.86 14.34
N ASN A 91 -6.76 -5.51 14.77
CA ASN A 91 -7.41 -5.18 16.02
C ASN A 91 -6.62 -5.78 17.18
N LEU A 92 -6.18 -4.95 18.13
CA LEU A 92 -5.42 -5.39 19.30
C LEU A 92 -6.28 -6.17 20.31
N LEU A 93 -7.61 -6.09 20.21
CA LEU A 93 -8.52 -6.79 21.11
C LEU A 93 -8.79 -8.24 20.70
N ILE A 94 -8.57 -8.62 19.44
CA ILE A 94 -8.84 -9.98 18.93
C ILE A 94 -7.94 -10.27 17.72
N SER A 95 -6.87 -11.03 17.91
CA SER A 95 -6.22 -11.77 16.82
C SER A 95 -6.61 -13.24 17.01
N PRO A 96 -7.48 -13.82 16.14
CA PRO A 96 -6.95 -14.73 15.13
C PRO A 96 -7.87 -14.92 13.91
N GLN A 97 -7.69 -14.20 12.78
CA GLN A 97 -8.30 -14.63 11.50
C GLN A 97 -7.42 -14.32 10.28
N ARG A 98 -6.43 -15.18 10.02
CA ARG A 98 -6.07 -15.50 8.63
C ARG A 98 -7.19 -16.38 8.06
N SER A 99 -8.19 -15.80 7.43
CA SER A 99 -9.08 -16.54 6.53
C SER A 99 -8.37 -16.80 5.20
N HIS A 100 -7.34 -17.65 5.23
CA HIS A 100 -6.92 -18.38 4.04
C HIS A 100 -7.92 -19.51 3.79
N LEU A 101 -9.11 -19.16 3.30
CA LEU A 101 -9.96 -20.14 2.64
C LEU A 101 -9.38 -20.36 1.23
N LYS A 102 -8.49 -21.34 1.15
CA LYS A 102 -8.23 -22.10 -0.07
C LYS A 102 -9.59 -22.54 -0.63
N GLN A 103 -10.12 -21.83 -1.62
CA GLN A 103 -11.10 -22.42 -2.52
C GLN A 103 -10.34 -23.28 -3.54
N HIS A 104 -10.02 -24.50 -3.14
CA HIS A 104 -9.79 -25.58 -4.09
C HIS A 104 -11.11 -25.83 -4.82
N HIS A 105 -11.23 -25.29 -6.03
CA HIS A 105 -12.20 -25.79 -6.99
C HIS A 105 -11.59 -27.02 -7.67
N PRO A 106 -12.10 -28.25 -7.47
CA PRO A 106 -11.88 -29.28 -8.46
C PRO A 106 -12.64 -28.85 -9.73
N ARG A 107 -11.88 -28.56 -10.79
CA ARG A 107 -12.38 -28.46 -12.16
C ARG A 107 -13.01 -29.80 -12.55
N HIS A 108 -14.30 -29.98 -12.28
CA HIS A 108 -15.08 -30.97 -13.01
C HIS A 108 -15.31 -30.41 -14.42
N TYR A 109 -14.46 -30.83 -15.35
CA TYR A 109 -14.74 -30.76 -16.77
C TYR A 109 -15.95 -31.66 -17.04
N LYS A 110 -17.09 -31.07 -17.40
CA LYS A 110 -18.19 -31.80 -18.04
C LYS A 110 -18.23 -31.35 -19.49
N SER A 111 -17.73 -32.21 -20.38
CA SER A 111 -17.90 -32.06 -21.83
C SER A 111 -19.36 -32.33 -22.23
N PRO A 112 -19.87 -31.72 -23.32
CA PRO A 112 -21.25 -31.84 -23.78
C PRO A 112 -21.49 -33.06 -24.70
N PRO A 113 -22.73 -33.57 -24.73
CA PRO A 113 -23.46 -33.83 -25.98
C PRO A 113 -24.91 -33.29 -25.86
N GLU A 114 -25.66 -32.88 -26.89
CA GLU A 114 -25.66 -33.02 -28.35
C GLU A 114 -26.38 -31.77 -28.92
#